data_AF-A0A968Z286-F1
#
_entry.id   AF-A0A968Z286-F1
#
_cell.length_a   1.000
_cell.length_b   1.000
_cell.length_c   1.000
_cell.angle_alpha   90.00
_cell.angle_beta   90.00
_cell.angle_gamma   90.00
#
_symmetry.space_group_name_H-M   'P 1'
#
loop_
_entity.id
_entity.type
_entity.pdbx_description
1 polymer ?
#
loop_
_entity_poly.entity_id
_entity_poly.type
_entity_poly.pdbx_seq_one_letter_code
_entity_poly.pdbx_strand_id
1 'polypeptide(L)'
;MIACYLIQTHNNPDQIYRLVRQIKTSSENALVLISHDFTNTHLDIAPLEDLSNIHLLERHKKAKRGDFSLIQPYLEAVDWLFERQYDFDWLIYLSEQDYPCQPTSEIEKFLEETKYDGFIQYWNAIAPGNPWGRSGFWRYYRQYYPLSSLVSKVVERVLRSRFIQANLLPLQPIHLSGFENLFLIKNINNDLMVGFLPKLLPFNENFICYGGSQWHTLSKSCVQHIHKVIHSNQDLIDHYKHTLIPDESLIQTILVNSNLFKLCNDHKRYVDFSQKRSDGRPRILTLQDYEQLINSKIHFARKFDLDRDTQILDLIDDKIWQNCRN
;
A
#
# COMPACT_ATOMS: atom_id res chain seq x y z
N MET A 1 -15.74 -6.96 -18.82
CA MET A 1 -15.03 -5.90 -18.09
C MET A 1 -13.54 -6.05 -18.32
N ILE A 2 -12.75 -4.96 -18.26
CA ILE A 2 -11.30 -4.99 -18.29
C ILE A 2 -10.76 -4.67 -16.88
N ALA A 3 -10.17 -5.67 -16.23
CA ALA A 3 -9.48 -5.48 -14.95
C ALA A 3 -8.01 -5.09 -15.18
N CYS A 4 -7.59 -4.03 -14.50
CA CYS A 4 -6.20 -3.58 -14.45
C CYS A 4 -5.55 -4.03 -13.14
N TYR A 5 -4.53 -4.88 -13.22
CA TYR A 5 -3.73 -5.31 -12.10
C TYR A 5 -2.44 -4.48 -12.03
N LEU A 6 -2.37 -3.58 -11.06
CA LEU A 6 -1.15 -2.85 -10.76
C LEU A 6 -0.35 -3.62 -9.72
N ILE A 7 0.81 -4.13 -10.12
CA ILE A 7 1.72 -4.90 -9.28
C ILE A 7 2.95 -4.03 -8.99
N GLN A 8 3.06 -3.54 -7.76
CA GLN A 8 4.24 -2.82 -7.29
C GLN A 8 5.28 -3.80 -6.78
N THR A 9 6.48 -3.76 -7.35
CA THR A 9 7.49 -4.80 -7.16
C THR A 9 8.88 -4.23 -6.94
N HIS A 10 9.72 -4.95 -6.20
CA HIS A 10 11.11 -4.55 -5.94
C HIS A 10 12.06 -5.72 -5.73
N ASN A 11 11.56 -6.96 -5.58
CA ASN A 11 12.40 -8.10 -5.22
C ASN A 11 12.34 -9.26 -6.22
N ASN A 12 11.75 -10.40 -5.85
CA ASN A 12 11.90 -11.70 -6.50
C ASN A 12 11.19 -11.76 -7.87
N PRO A 13 11.94 -11.81 -9.01
CA PRO A 13 11.33 -11.87 -10.35
C PRO A 13 10.49 -13.10 -10.59
N ASP A 14 10.89 -14.27 -10.10
CA ASP A 14 10.16 -15.53 -10.30
C ASP A 14 8.76 -15.47 -9.68
N GLN A 15 8.64 -14.80 -8.53
CA GLN A 15 7.35 -14.59 -7.89
C GLN A 15 6.45 -13.64 -8.71
N ILE A 16 7.06 -12.63 -9.36
CA ILE A 16 6.35 -11.73 -10.28
C ILE A 16 5.83 -12.53 -11.47
N TYR A 17 6.69 -13.34 -12.12
CA TYR A 17 6.29 -14.14 -13.28
C TYR A 17 5.14 -15.08 -12.95
N ARG A 18 5.24 -15.77 -11.82
CA ARG A 18 4.20 -16.69 -11.34
C ARG A 18 2.87 -15.98 -11.11
N LEU A 19 2.88 -14.85 -10.39
CA LEU A 19 1.68 -14.05 -10.15
C LEU A 19 1.05 -13.56 -11.46
N VAL A 20 1.84 -13.01 -12.38
CA VAL A 20 1.34 -12.51 -13.67
C VAL A 20 0.73 -13.64 -14.50
N ARG A 21 1.42 -14.78 -14.62
CA ARG A 21 0.88 -15.96 -15.31
C ARG A 21 -0.43 -16.42 -14.69
N GLN A 22 -0.50 -16.48 -13.36
CA GLN A 22 -1.71 -16.92 -12.68
C GLN A 22 -2.89 -15.99 -12.91
N ILE A 23 -2.67 -14.67 -12.91
CA ILE A 23 -3.70 -13.69 -13.28
C ILE A 23 -4.18 -13.94 -14.72
N LYS A 24 -3.25 -14.16 -15.65
CA LYS A 24 -3.54 -14.31 -17.09
C LYS A 24 -4.15 -15.66 -17.44
N THR A 25 -3.90 -16.71 -16.66
CA THR A 25 -4.54 -18.03 -16.83
C THR A 25 -6.06 -17.94 -16.76
N SER A 26 -6.59 -17.19 -15.80
CA SER A 26 -8.04 -17.03 -15.62
C SER A 26 -8.61 -15.75 -16.21
N SER A 27 -7.77 -14.79 -16.61
CA SER A 27 -8.21 -13.57 -17.28
C SER A 27 -7.25 -13.17 -18.40
N GLU A 28 -7.51 -13.71 -19.60
CA GLU A 28 -6.68 -13.47 -20.79
C GLU A 28 -6.68 -11.99 -21.20
N ASN A 29 -7.76 -11.26 -20.96
CA ASN A 29 -7.88 -9.84 -21.33
C ASN A 29 -7.37 -8.88 -20.25
N ALA A 30 -7.02 -9.36 -19.06
CA ALA A 30 -6.50 -8.51 -17.98
C ALA A 30 -5.33 -7.63 -18.44
N LEU A 31 -5.40 -6.35 -18.09
CA LEU A 31 -4.31 -5.40 -18.22
C LEU A 31 -3.41 -5.54 -16.99
N VAL A 32 -2.11 -5.75 -17.18
CA VAL A 32 -1.16 -5.92 -16.08
C VAL A 32 -0.09 -4.84 -16.17
N LEU A 33 -0.03 -3.99 -15.15
CA LEU A 33 1.01 -2.98 -15.00
C LEU A 33 1.99 -3.43 -13.92
N ILE A 34 3.22 -3.73 -14.32
CA ILE A 34 4.31 -4.09 -13.41
C ILE A 34 5.11 -2.81 -13.13
N SER A 35 4.94 -2.23 -11.95
CA SER A 35 5.73 -1.08 -11.51
C SER A 35 6.93 -1.58 -10.72
N HIS A 36 8.13 -1.57 -11.33
CA HIS A 36 9.32 -2.24 -10.77
C HIS A 36 10.41 -1.26 -10.35
N ASP A 37 10.93 -1.43 -9.13
CA ASP A 37 12.10 -0.70 -8.61
C ASP A 37 13.42 -1.39 -8.97
N PHE A 38 14.03 -0.92 -10.06
CA PHE A 38 15.32 -1.39 -10.57
C PHE A 38 16.52 -1.04 -9.69
N THR A 39 16.34 -0.26 -8.62
CA THR A 39 17.44 0.03 -7.68
C THR A 39 17.74 -1.12 -6.73
N ASN A 40 16.84 -2.09 -6.62
CA ASN A 40 17.00 -3.24 -5.73
C ASN A 40 17.33 -4.52 -6.50
N THR A 41 16.53 -4.87 -7.51
CA THR A 41 16.69 -6.08 -8.31
C THR A 41 16.46 -5.75 -9.79
N HIS A 42 17.10 -6.49 -10.69
CA HIS A 42 16.82 -6.40 -12.12
C HIS A 42 15.61 -7.28 -12.47
N LEU A 43 14.72 -6.79 -13.34
CA LEU A 43 13.60 -7.55 -13.87
C LEU A 43 13.69 -7.65 -15.39
N ASP A 44 13.79 -8.88 -15.90
CA ASP A 44 13.63 -9.18 -17.32
C ASP A 44 12.16 -9.54 -17.61
N ILE A 45 11.55 -8.98 -18.64
CA ILE A 45 10.18 -9.30 -19.03
C ILE A 45 10.08 -10.35 -20.13
N ALA A 46 11.21 -10.80 -20.70
CA ALA A 46 11.23 -11.86 -21.70
C ALA A 46 10.41 -13.11 -21.30
N PRO A 47 10.42 -13.56 -20.02
CA PRO A 47 9.59 -14.67 -19.57
C PRO A 47 8.07 -14.44 -19.61
N LEU A 48 7.59 -13.25 -20.00
CA LEU A 48 6.17 -12.89 -20.10
C LEU A 48 5.78 -12.43 -21.52
N GLU A 49 6.67 -12.51 -22.51
CA GLU A 49 6.43 -12.05 -23.88
C GLU A 49 5.32 -12.82 -24.61
N ASP A 50 5.02 -14.03 -24.17
CA ASP A 50 3.89 -14.83 -24.68
C ASP A 50 2.52 -14.29 -24.24
N LEU A 51 2.48 -13.35 -23.28
CA LEU A 51 1.26 -12.79 -22.72
C LEU A 51 0.97 -11.40 -23.29
N SER A 52 -0.29 -11.15 -23.62
CA SER A 52 -0.77 -9.83 -24.07
C SER A 52 -1.02 -8.88 -22.89
N ASN A 53 -1.08 -7.57 -23.17
CA ASN A 53 -1.46 -6.51 -22.21
C ASN A 53 -0.60 -6.46 -20.93
N ILE A 54 0.68 -6.79 -21.05
CA ILE A 54 1.68 -6.63 -19.98
C ILE A 54 2.48 -5.35 -20.25
N HIS A 55 2.56 -4.46 -19.27
CA HIS A 55 3.35 -3.24 -19.35
C HIS A 55 4.28 -3.09 -18.16
N LEU A 56 5.55 -2.83 -18.44
CA LEU A 56 6.56 -2.53 -17.44
C LEU A 56 6.67 -1.01 -17.26
N LEU A 57 6.52 -0.55 -16.02
CA LEU A 57 6.78 0.82 -15.59
C LEU A 57 8.09 0.81 -14.80
N GLU A 58 9.18 1.16 -15.49
CA GLU A 58 10.52 1.17 -14.92
C GLU A 58 10.69 2.31 -13.91
N ARG A 59 11.23 1.98 -12.73
CA ARG A 59 11.58 2.96 -11.70
C ARG A 59 13.02 2.83 -11.29
N HIS A 60 13.73 3.95 -11.26
CA HIS A 60 15.10 4.04 -10.75
C HIS A 60 15.17 4.85 -9.45
N LYS A 61 14.13 4.76 -8.63
CA LYS A 61 14.03 5.44 -7.34
C LYS A 61 13.50 4.48 -6.29
N LYS A 62 14.27 4.32 -5.21
CA LYS A 62 13.93 3.44 -4.11
C LYS A 62 12.67 3.89 -3.37
N ALA A 63 11.64 3.03 -3.33
CA ALA A 63 10.49 3.24 -2.47
C ALA A 63 10.87 2.93 -1.01
N LYS A 64 10.63 3.88 -0.10
CA LYS A 64 10.95 3.72 1.32
C LYS A 64 9.68 3.48 2.12
N ARG A 65 9.69 2.44 2.97
CA ARG A 65 8.53 2.11 3.80
C ARG A 65 8.17 3.27 4.74
N GLY A 66 6.89 3.63 4.76
CA GLY A 66 6.37 4.69 5.63
C GLY A 66 6.71 6.11 5.17
N ASP A 67 7.33 6.26 4.01
CA ASP A 67 7.61 7.53 3.35
C ASP A 67 6.68 7.71 2.14
N PHE A 68 6.49 8.94 1.67
CA PHE A 68 5.65 9.24 0.50
C PHE A 68 6.12 8.52 -0.78
N SER A 69 7.41 8.21 -0.90
CA SER A 69 7.93 7.40 -2.00
C SER A 69 7.30 6.02 -2.11
N LEU A 70 6.64 5.49 -1.07
CA LEU A 70 5.98 4.18 -1.13
C LEU A 70 4.68 4.20 -1.93
N ILE A 71 3.91 5.30 -1.90
CA ILE A 71 2.68 5.46 -2.68
C ILE A 71 2.95 6.03 -4.08
N GLN A 72 4.11 6.63 -4.30
CA GLN A 72 4.48 7.20 -5.59
C GLN A 72 4.30 6.23 -6.80
N PRO A 73 4.63 4.93 -6.72
CA PRO A 73 4.38 3.99 -7.81
C PRO A 73 2.91 3.81 -8.16
N TYR A 74 2.03 3.90 -7.16
CA TYR A 74 0.60 3.90 -7.39
C TYR A 74 0.16 5.16 -8.15
N LEU A 75 0.62 6.34 -7.74
CA LEU A 75 0.25 7.61 -8.37
C LEU A 75 0.75 7.66 -9.83
N GLU A 76 2.01 7.32 -10.06
CA GLU A 76 2.60 7.31 -11.41
C GLU A 76 1.92 6.29 -12.34
N ALA A 77 1.47 5.15 -11.83
CA ALA A 77 0.71 4.18 -12.62
C ALA A 77 -0.70 4.69 -12.97
N VAL A 78 -1.34 5.42 -12.05
CA VAL A 78 -2.62 6.09 -12.31
C VAL A 78 -2.47 7.16 -13.39
N ASP A 79 -1.42 7.98 -13.31
CA ASP A 79 -1.10 8.99 -14.33
C ASP A 79 -0.88 8.31 -15.69
N TRP A 80 -0.05 7.26 -15.72
CA TRP A 80 0.25 6.50 -16.93
C TRP A 80 -1.01 5.94 -17.62
N LEU A 81 -1.96 5.41 -16.84
CA LEU A 81 -3.24 4.90 -17.36
C LEU A 81 -4.06 6.00 -18.06
N PHE A 82 -4.17 7.18 -17.46
CA PHE A 82 -4.97 8.28 -18.02
C PHE A 82 -4.27 9.03 -19.15
N GLU A 83 -2.96 9.25 -19.07
CA GLU A 83 -2.17 9.87 -20.12
C GLU A 83 -2.24 9.08 -21.44
N ARG A 84 -2.21 7.75 -21.34
CA ARG A 84 -2.29 6.85 -22.50
C ARG A 84 -3.72 6.45 -22.87
N GLN A 85 -4.72 6.96 -22.13
CA GLN A 85 -6.14 6.72 -22.39
C GLN A 85 -6.50 5.22 -22.42
N TYR A 86 -5.86 4.41 -21.57
CA TYR A 86 -6.20 3.00 -21.48
C TYR A 86 -7.63 2.80 -20.99
N ASP A 87 -8.29 1.80 -21.58
CA ASP A 87 -9.58 1.37 -21.07
C ASP A 87 -9.40 0.31 -19.97
N PHE A 88 -10.09 0.53 -18.87
CA PHE A 88 -10.16 -0.38 -17.73
C PHE A 88 -11.39 0.00 -16.92
N ASP A 89 -12.03 -0.98 -16.30
CA ASP A 89 -13.20 -0.78 -15.46
C ASP A 89 -12.83 -0.78 -13.97
N TRP A 90 -11.79 -1.53 -13.60
CA TRP A 90 -11.33 -1.69 -12.23
C TRP A 90 -9.81 -1.71 -12.13
N LEU A 91 -9.26 -1.08 -11.09
CA LEU A 91 -7.86 -1.14 -10.70
C LEU A 91 -7.71 -1.98 -9.44
N ILE A 92 -6.96 -3.08 -9.54
CA ILE A 92 -6.61 -3.97 -8.43
C ILE A 92 -5.15 -3.70 -8.09
N TYR A 93 -4.91 -3.15 -6.89
CA TYR A 93 -3.56 -2.85 -6.42
C TYR A 93 -2.98 -4.01 -5.60
N LEU A 94 -1.78 -4.47 -5.98
CA LEU A 94 -1.07 -5.64 -5.45
C LEU A 94 0.44 -5.35 -5.31
N SER A 95 1.13 -6.11 -4.48
CA SER A 95 2.58 -6.28 -4.51
C SER A 95 2.97 -7.62 -5.13
N GLU A 96 4.26 -7.84 -5.37
CA GLU A 96 4.76 -9.16 -5.80
C GLU A 96 4.49 -10.27 -4.77
N GLN A 97 4.19 -9.92 -3.52
CA GLN A 97 3.94 -10.87 -2.43
C GLN A 97 2.46 -11.12 -2.14
N ASP A 98 1.57 -10.53 -2.94
CA ASP A 98 0.15 -10.85 -2.96
C ASP A 98 -0.11 -12.02 -3.94
N TYR A 99 -1.11 -12.83 -3.66
CA TYR A 99 -1.50 -13.93 -4.55
C TYR A 99 -3.02 -14.15 -4.54
N PRO A 100 -3.66 -14.43 -5.70
CA PRO A 100 -5.09 -14.72 -5.74
C PRO A 100 -5.42 -15.99 -4.96
N CYS A 101 -6.56 -16.01 -4.25
CA CYS A 101 -7.04 -17.19 -3.52
C CYS A 101 -8.15 -17.95 -4.26
N GLN A 102 -8.61 -17.40 -5.39
CA GLN A 102 -9.63 -17.94 -6.28
C GLN A 102 -9.33 -17.46 -7.71
N PRO A 103 -9.92 -18.05 -8.76
CA PRO A 103 -9.69 -17.60 -10.14
C PRO A 103 -9.96 -16.10 -10.30
N THR A 104 -9.09 -15.39 -11.03
CA THR A 104 -9.28 -13.95 -11.27
C THR A 104 -10.55 -13.66 -12.04
N SER A 105 -11.00 -14.55 -12.93
CA SER A 105 -12.31 -14.46 -13.59
C SER A 105 -13.48 -14.41 -12.61
N GLU A 106 -13.43 -15.16 -11.49
CA GLU A 106 -14.47 -15.12 -10.47
C GLU A 106 -14.45 -13.79 -9.69
N ILE A 107 -13.25 -13.29 -9.38
CA ILE A 107 -13.06 -11.96 -8.80
C ILE A 107 -13.63 -10.90 -9.73
N GLU A 108 -13.31 -10.99 -11.02
CA GLU A 108 -13.75 -10.06 -12.04
C GLU A 108 -15.26 -10.07 -12.22
N LYS A 109 -15.89 -11.25 -12.31
CA LYS A 109 -17.35 -11.38 -12.33
C LYS A 109 -18.00 -10.78 -11.10
N PHE A 110 -17.42 -11.00 -9.91
CA PHE A 110 -17.90 -10.35 -8.69
C PHE A 110 -17.83 -8.81 -8.78
N LEU A 111 -16.79 -8.26 -9.39
CA LEU A 111 -16.64 -6.81 -9.60
C LEU A 111 -17.63 -6.25 -10.65
N GLU A 112 -18.02 -7.04 -11.66
CA GLU A 112 -19.06 -6.67 -12.61
C GLU A 112 -20.45 -6.59 -11.96
N GLU A 113 -20.76 -7.52 -11.05
CA GLU A 113 -22.09 -7.67 -10.45
C GLU A 113 -22.29 -6.83 -9.17
N THR A 114 -21.21 -6.28 -8.63
CA THR A 114 -21.26 -5.62 -7.33
C THR A 114 -21.94 -4.24 -7.37
N LYS A 115 -22.56 -3.88 -6.25
CA LYS A 115 -23.19 -2.56 -6.04
C LYS A 115 -22.23 -1.50 -5.50
N TYR A 116 -20.97 -1.86 -5.29
CA TYR A 116 -19.96 -0.99 -4.67
C TYR A 116 -19.03 -0.44 -5.75
N ASP A 117 -18.53 0.78 -5.55
CA ASP A 117 -17.55 1.39 -6.46
C ASP A 117 -16.10 1.09 -6.04
N GLY A 118 -15.90 0.62 -4.81
CA GLY A 118 -14.57 0.36 -4.28
C GLY A 118 -14.59 -0.57 -3.07
N PHE A 119 -13.54 -1.38 -2.96
CA PHE A 119 -13.22 -2.26 -1.84
C PHE A 119 -11.94 -1.74 -1.21
N ILE A 120 -12.12 -0.91 -0.19
CA ILE A 120 -11.05 -0.21 0.51
C ILE A 120 -11.40 -0.14 1.97
N GLN A 121 -10.45 -0.50 2.84
CA GLN A 121 -10.65 -0.37 4.27
C GLN A 121 -10.38 1.06 4.71
N TYR A 122 -11.24 1.61 5.56
CA TYR A 122 -11.10 2.95 6.10
C TYR A 122 -11.73 3.12 7.49
N TRP A 123 -11.15 4.04 8.26
CA TRP A 123 -11.71 4.59 9.50
C TRP A 123 -11.22 6.04 9.67
N ASN A 124 -11.94 6.82 10.48
CA ASN A 124 -11.46 8.15 10.87
C ASN A 124 -10.20 7.99 11.74
N ALA A 125 -9.10 8.62 11.32
CA ALA A 125 -7.77 8.45 11.90
C ALA A 125 -7.64 8.95 13.35
N ILE A 126 -8.59 9.76 13.82
CA ILE A 126 -8.60 10.32 15.18
C ILE A 126 -9.87 9.97 15.97
N ALA A 127 -10.78 9.18 15.40
CA ALA A 127 -12.00 8.79 16.10
C ALA A 127 -11.68 7.92 17.34
N PRO A 128 -12.41 8.08 18.46
CA PRO A 128 -12.27 7.20 19.61
C PRO A 128 -12.46 5.73 19.22
N GLY A 129 -11.58 4.85 19.71
CA GLY A 129 -11.66 3.41 19.44
C GLY A 129 -11.16 2.97 18.06
N ASN A 130 -10.59 3.86 17.24
CA ASN A 130 -9.99 3.45 15.97
C ASN A 130 -8.80 2.48 16.16
N PRO A 131 -8.49 1.62 15.18
CA PRO A 131 -7.43 0.61 15.29
C PRO A 131 -6.01 1.14 15.59
N TRP A 132 -5.74 2.41 15.27
CA TRP A 132 -4.44 3.04 15.51
C TRP A 132 -4.33 3.76 16.87
N GLY A 133 -5.41 3.84 17.64
CA GLY A 133 -5.47 4.62 18.87
C GLY A 133 -5.10 6.08 18.60
N ARG A 134 -4.03 6.57 19.25
CA ARG A 134 -3.52 7.94 19.04
C ARG A 134 -2.54 8.08 17.88
N SER A 135 -2.14 6.97 17.24
CA SER A 135 -1.08 7.00 16.23
C SER A 135 -1.50 7.77 14.98
N GLY A 136 -2.79 7.74 14.59
CA GLY A 136 -3.27 8.50 13.44
C GLY A 136 -3.09 10.02 13.59
N PHE A 137 -3.28 10.56 14.79
CA PHE A 137 -2.97 11.95 15.10
C PHE A 137 -1.48 12.26 14.86
N TRP A 138 -0.58 11.41 15.37
CA TRP A 138 0.85 11.60 15.16
C TRP A 138 1.25 11.42 13.71
N ARG A 139 0.67 10.47 12.98
CA ARG A 139 1.03 10.21 11.57
C ARG A 139 0.64 11.37 10.64
N TYR A 140 -0.57 11.90 10.81
CA TYR A 140 -1.19 12.76 9.79
C TYR A 140 -1.45 14.21 10.22
N TYR A 141 -1.53 14.52 11.52
CA TYR A 141 -1.77 15.89 12.00
C TYR A 141 -0.47 16.64 12.32
N ARG A 142 0.65 16.16 11.76
CA ARG A 142 2.01 16.68 11.95
C ARG A 142 2.78 16.55 10.64
N GLN A 143 3.80 17.37 10.48
CA GLN A 143 4.76 17.26 9.38
C GLN A 143 6.13 16.87 9.90
N TYR A 144 6.83 16.06 9.13
CA TYR A 144 8.09 15.41 9.49
C TYR A 144 9.13 15.62 8.41
N TYR A 145 10.31 16.06 8.84
CA TYR A 145 11.44 16.31 7.95
C TYR A 145 12.64 15.49 8.44
N PRO A 146 13.21 14.62 7.59
CA PRO A 146 14.36 13.82 7.97
C PRO A 146 15.57 14.71 8.22
N LEU A 147 16.32 14.43 9.27
CA LEU A 147 17.58 15.10 9.53
C LEU A 147 18.69 14.49 8.67
N SER A 148 19.62 15.35 8.20
CA SER A 148 20.79 14.87 7.48
C SER A 148 21.64 13.97 8.38
N SER A 149 22.35 13.01 7.78
CA SER A 149 23.12 12.00 8.52
C SER A 149 24.15 12.62 9.48
N LEU A 150 24.77 13.74 9.10
CA LEU A 150 25.71 14.48 9.93
C LEU A 150 24.99 15.08 11.16
N VAL A 151 23.87 15.76 10.94
CA VAL A 151 23.09 16.40 12.01
C VAL A 151 22.52 15.34 12.95
N SER A 152 21.98 14.24 12.41
CA SER A 152 21.46 13.11 13.19
C SER A 152 22.51 12.55 14.16
N LYS A 153 23.75 12.32 13.70
CA LYS A 153 24.84 11.82 14.57
C LYS A 153 25.18 12.79 15.71
N VAL A 154 25.21 14.09 15.42
CA VAL A 154 25.48 15.12 16.42
C VAL A 154 24.35 15.15 17.46
N VAL A 155 23.10 15.20 17.01
CA VAL A 155 21.92 15.24 17.88
C VAL A 155 21.85 13.98 18.74
N GLU A 156 22.04 12.80 18.17
CA GLU A 156 22.03 11.55 18.93
C GLU A 156 23.12 11.50 20.00
N ARG A 157 24.34 11.99 19.71
CA ARG A 157 25.42 12.07 20.70
C ARG A 157 25.05 12.98 21.86
N VAL A 158 24.47 14.15 21.58
CA VAL A 158 24.00 15.09 22.61
C VAL A 158 22.90 14.45 23.46
N LEU A 159 21.90 13.82 22.83
CA LEU A 159 20.81 13.16 23.55
C LEU A 159 21.32 12.00 24.42
N ARG A 160 22.22 11.15 23.92
CA ARG A 160 22.82 10.06 24.71
C ARG A 160 23.61 10.59 25.92
N SER A 161 24.31 11.71 25.75
CA SER A 161 25.09 12.33 26.84
C SER A 161 24.21 12.90 27.96
N ARG A 162 22.96 13.25 27.64
CA ARG A 162 21.95 13.72 28.61
C ARG A 162 21.09 12.60 29.20
N PHE A 163 21.00 11.44 28.54
CA PHE A 163 20.10 10.34 28.87
C PHE A 163 20.84 9.01 29.12
N ILE A 164 21.76 8.96 30.09
CA ILE A 164 22.38 7.69 30.53
C ILE A 164 21.37 6.71 31.19
N GLN A 165 20.07 7.03 31.31
CA GLN A 165 19.09 6.18 32.02
C GLN A 165 17.73 5.90 31.35
N ALA A 166 17.45 6.29 30.09
CA ALA A 166 16.14 6.03 29.50
C ALA A 166 16.22 5.28 28.15
N ASN A 167 15.77 4.02 28.16
CA ASN A 167 15.53 3.21 26.96
C ASN A 167 14.44 3.87 26.10
N LEU A 168 14.82 4.58 25.05
CA LEU A 168 13.87 5.19 24.10
C LEU A 168 13.26 4.13 23.19
N LEU A 169 11.96 3.89 23.35
CA LEU A 169 11.12 3.22 22.36
C LEU A 169 11.00 4.10 21.11
N PRO A 170 11.02 3.53 19.89
CA PRO A 170 11.22 4.27 18.63
C PRO A 170 10.14 5.30 18.26
N LEU A 171 9.05 5.42 19.02
CA LEU A 171 7.89 6.25 18.66
C LEU A 171 7.52 7.31 19.71
N GLN A 172 8.33 7.52 20.76
CA GLN A 172 8.03 8.58 21.72
C GLN A 172 8.71 9.89 21.31
N PRO A 173 7.93 10.97 21.08
CA PRO A 173 8.48 12.26 20.70
C PRO A 173 9.27 12.87 21.87
N ILE A 174 10.47 13.34 21.59
CA ILE A 174 11.28 14.13 22.54
C ILE A 174 11.01 15.61 22.25
N HIS A 175 10.31 16.28 23.16
CA HIS A 175 10.05 17.71 23.05
C HIS A 175 11.34 18.51 23.32
N LEU A 176 11.61 19.49 22.46
CA LEU A 176 12.74 20.40 22.65
C LEU A 176 12.30 21.56 23.56
N SER A 177 13.00 21.76 24.67
CA SER A 177 12.70 22.82 25.64
C SER A 177 12.69 24.19 24.96
N GLY A 178 11.57 24.92 25.09
CA GLY A 178 11.38 26.26 24.50
C GLY A 178 10.60 26.31 23.18
N PHE A 179 10.26 25.16 22.59
CA PHE A 179 9.45 25.08 21.36
C PHE A 179 8.39 23.98 21.50
N GLU A 180 7.21 24.31 22.02
CA GLU A 180 6.13 23.33 22.27
C GLU A 180 5.67 22.59 21.00
N ASN A 181 5.86 23.23 19.83
CA ASN A 181 5.47 22.70 18.53
C ASN A 181 6.58 21.91 17.80
N LEU A 182 7.76 21.73 18.41
CA LEU A 182 8.92 21.06 17.79
C LEU A 182 9.32 19.84 18.60
N PHE A 183 9.48 18.69 17.93
CA PHE A 183 9.87 17.45 18.59
C PHE A 183 10.70 16.55 17.68
N LEU A 184 11.49 15.67 18.29
CA LEU A 184 12.25 14.66 17.57
C LEU A 184 11.56 13.30 17.67
N ILE A 185 11.51 12.57 16.57
CA ILE A 185 10.98 11.22 16.50
C ILE A 185 11.85 10.36 15.58
N LYS A 186 11.79 9.04 15.72
CA LYS A 186 12.32 8.11 14.72
C LYS A 186 11.20 7.54 13.87
N ASN A 187 11.40 7.50 12.56
CA ASN A 187 10.47 6.80 11.67
C ASN A 187 10.65 5.27 11.78
N ILE A 188 9.85 4.52 11.02
CA ILE A 188 9.94 3.06 10.96
C ILE A 188 11.27 2.53 10.39
N ASN A 189 12.02 3.37 9.66
CA ASN A 189 13.35 3.07 9.14
C ASN A 189 14.47 3.48 10.12
N ASN A 190 14.11 3.92 11.34
CA ASN A 190 15.02 4.41 12.38
C ASN A 190 15.77 5.71 12.01
N ASP A 191 15.30 6.44 10.99
CA ASP A 191 15.79 7.77 10.65
C ASP A 191 15.28 8.78 11.69
N LEU A 192 16.17 9.65 12.16
CA LEU A 192 15.80 10.74 13.05
C LEU A 192 15.12 11.85 12.25
N MET A 193 13.93 12.25 12.70
CA MET A 193 13.12 13.28 12.06
C MET A 193 12.81 14.40 13.04
N VAL A 194 12.69 15.61 12.49
CA VAL A 194 12.10 16.75 13.18
C VAL A 194 10.62 16.81 12.80
N GLY A 195 9.76 16.70 13.81
CA GLY A 195 8.33 16.86 13.69
C GLY A 195 7.89 18.26 14.13
N PHE A 196 6.90 18.81 13.45
CA PHE A 196 6.20 20.01 13.91
C PHE A 196 4.71 20.00 13.60
N LEU A 197 3.97 20.86 14.32
CA LEU A 197 2.58 21.16 14.03
C LEU A 197 2.49 22.16 12.86
N PRO A 198 1.92 21.79 11.71
CA PRO A 198 1.79 22.70 10.59
C PRO A 198 0.82 23.84 10.90
N LYS A 199 1.06 25.02 10.31
CA LYS A 199 0.17 26.19 10.47
C LYS A 199 -1.20 25.98 9.83
N LEU A 200 -1.23 25.27 8.70
CA LEU A 200 -2.44 24.91 7.97
C LEU A 200 -2.51 23.39 7.90
N LEU A 201 -3.58 22.83 8.44
CA LEU A 201 -3.92 21.42 8.29
C LEU A 201 -4.97 21.32 7.18
N PRO A 202 -4.84 20.35 6.25
CA PRO A 202 -5.88 20.10 5.26
C PRO A 202 -7.16 19.56 5.93
N PHE A 203 -7.07 19.07 7.17
CA PHE A 203 -8.17 18.40 7.85
C PHE A 203 -8.98 19.34 8.75
N ASN A 204 -10.30 19.25 8.65
CA ASN A 204 -11.27 19.97 9.47
C ASN A 204 -12.58 19.17 9.56
N GLU A 205 -13.65 19.76 10.08
CA GLU A 205 -14.95 19.13 10.23
C GLU A 205 -15.60 18.68 8.91
N ASN A 206 -15.26 19.35 7.79
CA ASN A 206 -15.78 19.05 6.45
C ASN A 206 -14.83 18.20 5.60
N PHE A 207 -13.59 18.02 6.04
CA PHE A 207 -12.59 17.19 5.37
C PHE A 207 -11.78 16.41 6.40
N ILE A 208 -12.18 15.18 6.66
CA ILE A 208 -11.67 14.36 7.75
C ILE A 208 -10.49 13.51 7.28
N CYS A 209 -9.48 13.32 8.12
CA CYS A 209 -8.41 12.37 7.84
C CYS A 209 -8.94 10.93 8.02
N TYR A 210 -8.97 10.17 6.93
CA TYR A 210 -9.28 8.74 6.94
C TYR A 210 -8.04 7.94 6.64
N GLY A 211 -7.95 6.74 7.21
CA GLY A 211 -6.94 5.80 6.80
C GLY A 211 -7.36 4.35 6.99
N GLY A 212 -6.53 3.44 6.50
CA GLY A 212 -6.77 2.01 6.50
C GLY A 212 -5.65 1.24 5.82
N SER A 213 -5.99 0.14 5.14
CA SER A 213 -5.03 -0.66 4.38
C SER A 213 -4.60 0.04 3.10
N GLN A 214 -3.31 -0.04 2.76
CA GLN A 214 -2.76 0.37 1.46
C GLN A 214 -3.40 -0.38 0.27
N TRP A 215 -3.89 -1.60 0.50
CA TRP A 215 -4.39 -2.46 -0.58
C TRP A 215 -5.88 -2.23 -0.81
N HIS A 216 -6.25 -2.04 -2.07
CA HIS A 216 -7.63 -1.77 -2.47
C HIS A 216 -7.92 -2.22 -3.90
N THR A 217 -9.20 -2.38 -4.19
CA THR A 217 -9.73 -2.55 -5.54
C THR A 217 -10.74 -1.45 -5.79
N LEU A 218 -10.55 -0.66 -6.84
CA LEU A 218 -11.31 0.57 -7.09
C LEU A 218 -11.81 0.60 -8.53
N SER A 219 -13.04 1.05 -8.74
CA SER A 219 -13.59 1.27 -10.07
C SER A 219 -12.84 2.39 -10.80
N LYS A 220 -12.95 2.44 -12.13
CA LYS A 220 -12.38 3.50 -12.96
C LYS A 220 -12.81 4.89 -12.47
N SER A 221 -14.06 5.06 -12.06
CA SER A 221 -14.58 6.34 -11.56
C SER A 221 -13.92 6.79 -10.26
N CYS A 222 -13.66 5.85 -9.32
CA CYS A 222 -12.87 6.13 -8.12
C CYS A 222 -11.45 6.57 -8.48
N VAL A 223 -10.79 5.83 -9.38
CA VAL A 223 -9.41 6.11 -9.81
C VAL A 223 -9.31 7.44 -10.55
N GLN A 224 -10.30 7.78 -11.38
CA GLN A 224 -10.42 9.09 -12.04
C GLN A 224 -10.56 10.22 -11.04
N HIS A 225 -11.38 10.03 -10.00
CA HIS A 225 -11.53 11.03 -8.94
C HIS A 225 -10.23 11.24 -8.16
N ILE A 226 -9.52 10.16 -7.83
CA ILE A 226 -8.19 10.21 -7.21
C ILE A 226 -7.24 11.02 -8.08
N HIS A 227 -7.12 10.66 -9.36
CA HIS A 227 -6.27 11.36 -10.32
C HIS A 227 -6.59 12.86 -10.39
N LYS A 228 -7.88 13.22 -10.46
CA LYS A 228 -8.32 14.63 -10.46
C LYS A 228 -7.89 15.36 -9.20
N VAL A 229 -8.13 14.78 -8.01
CA VAL A 229 -7.83 15.44 -6.73
C VAL A 229 -6.34 15.63 -6.54
N ILE A 230 -5.52 14.63 -6.86
CA ILE A 230 -4.05 14.71 -6.77
C ILE A 230 -3.51 15.90 -7.58
N HIS A 231 -4.04 16.12 -8.78
CA HIS A 231 -3.61 17.21 -9.65
C HIS A 231 -4.22 18.58 -9.31
N SER A 232 -5.41 18.61 -8.68
CA SER A 232 -6.08 19.87 -8.36
C SER A 232 -5.80 20.40 -6.95
N ASN A 233 -5.32 19.56 -6.02
CA ASN A 233 -5.16 19.90 -4.61
C ASN A 233 -3.71 19.70 -4.15
N GLN A 234 -2.84 20.62 -4.54
CA GLN A 234 -1.41 20.56 -4.24
C GLN A 234 -1.12 20.66 -2.73
N ASP A 235 -1.91 21.44 -1.98
CA ASP A 235 -1.76 21.59 -0.52
C ASP A 235 -1.92 20.26 0.22
N LEU A 236 -2.90 19.45 -0.20
CA LEU A 236 -3.10 18.11 0.35
C LEU A 236 -1.88 17.21 0.08
N ILE A 237 -1.40 17.22 -1.16
CA ILE A 237 -0.26 16.39 -1.57
C ILE A 237 1.02 16.83 -0.85
N ASP A 238 1.28 18.13 -0.75
CA ASP A 238 2.44 18.67 -0.04
C ASP A 238 2.38 18.38 1.45
N HIS A 239 1.19 18.38 2.05
CA HIS A 239 1.01 17.90 3.41
C HIS A 239 1.40 16.42 3.53
N TYR A 240 0.85 15.55 2.69
CA TYR A 240 1.09 14.11 2.74
C TYR A 240 2.56 13.72 2.43
N LYS A 241 3.28 14.48 1.60
CA LYS A 241 4.72 14.32 1.37
C LYS A 241 5.55 14.37 2.67
N HIS A 242 5.03 15.04 3.69
CA HIS A 242 5.70 15.21 4.98
C HIS A 242 4.97 14.47 6.13
N THR A 243 4.06 13.54 5.84
CA THR A 243 3.42 12.68 6.85
C THR A 243 4.12 11.33 7.00
N LEU A 244 3.80 10.59 8.06
CA LEU A 244 4.28 9.21 8.24
C LEU A 244 3.26 8.22 7.66
N ILE A 245 3.72 7.27 6.85
CA ILE A 245 2.91 6.19 6.29
C ILE A 245 1.69 6.73 5.50
N PRO A 246 1.92 7.62 4.51
CA PRO A 246 0.84 8.26 3.74
C PRO A 246 0.06 7.26 2.86
N ASP A 247 0.68 6.13 2.50
CA ASP A 247 0.10 5.05 1.72
C ASP A 247 -1.13 4.39 2.40
N GLU A 248 -1.22 4.49 3.73
CA GLU A 248 -2.36 3.99 4.52
C GLU A 248 -3.45 5.07 4.72
N SER A 249 -3.39 6.26 4.09
CA SER A 249 -4.31 7.36 4.41
C SER A 249 -4.75 8.23 3.24
N LEU A 250 -3.85 8.52 2.29
CA LEU A 250 -4.13 9.49 1.22
C LEU A 250 -5.37 9.08 0.40
N ILE A 251 -5.43 7.82 -0.05
CA ILE A 251 -6.50 7.34 -0.93
C ILE A 251 -7.84 7.29 -0.21
N GLN A 252 -7.86 6.80 1.03
CA GLN A 252 -9.05 6.76 1.89
C GLN A 252 -9.57 8.18 2.13
N THR A 253 -8.66 9.11 2.47
CA THR A 253 -9.02 10.50 2.71
C THR A 253 -9.64 11.14 1.48
N ILE A 254 -9.09 10.90 0.29
CA ILE A 254 -9.66 11.43 -0.96
C ILE A 254 -11.06 10.84 -1.21
N LEU A 255 -11.17 9.52 -1.21
CA LEU A 255 -12.40 8.85 -1.63
C LEU A 255 -13.54 9.01 -0.64
N VAL A 256 -13.29 8.85 0.66
CA VAL A 256 -14.35 8.86 1.68
C VAL A 256 -14.94 10.25 1.84
N ASN A 257 -14.12 11.31 1.81
CA ASN A 257 -14.62 12.69 1.88
C ASN A 257 -15.39 13.10 0.62
N SER A 258 -15.20 12.43 -0.53
CA SER A 258 -15.92 12.79 -1.75
C SER A 258 -17.44 12.60 -1.61
N ASN A 259 -17.88 11.62 -0.82
CA ASN A 259 -19.27 11.17 -0.75
C ASN A 259 -19.91 10.82 -2.11
N LEU A 260 -19.08 10.63 -3.16
CA LEU A 260 -19.53 10.33 -4.51
C LEU A 260 -19.71 8.82 -4.75
N PHE A 261 -19.09 7.99 -3.91
CA PHE A 261 -18.91 6.57 -4.15
C PHE A 261 -19.48 5.72 -3.03
N LYS A 262 -20.04 4.58 -3.39
CA LYS A 262 -20.46 3.55 -2.46
C LYS A 262 -19.31 2.59 -2.18
N LEU A 263 -18.53 2.92 -1.16
CA LEU A 263 -17.35 2.15 -0.77
C LEU A 263 -17.74 1.00 0.17
N CYS A 264 -17.20 -0.19 -0.08
CA CYS A 264 -17.22 -1.32 0.84
C CYS A 264 -16.01 -1.22 1.77
N ASN A 265 -16.26 -1.14 3.08
CA ASN A 265 -15.21 -1.08 4.10
C ASN A 265 -14.58 -2.46 4.39
N ASP A 266 -14.15 -3.12 3.32
CA ASP A 266 -13.46 -4.40 3.29
C ASP A 266 -12.64 -4.43 2.01
N HIS A 267 -11.33 -4.52 2.13
CA HIS A 267 -10.44 -4.54 0.98
C HIS A 267 -10.36 -5.93 0.31
N LYS A 268 -11.02 -6.98 0.80
CA LYS A 268 -10.98 -8.34 0.22
C LYS A 268 -9.60 -8.98 0.18
N ARG A 269 -8.68 -8.52 1.04
CA ARG A 269 -7.35 -9.14 1.21
C ARG A 269 -7.27 -9.85 2.55
N TYR A 270 -6.65 -11.01 2.59
CA TYR A 270 -6.21 -11.62 3.83
C TYR A 270 -4.80 -11.17 4.18
N VAL A 271 -4.62 -10.67 5.39
CA VAL A 271 -3.33 -10.25 5.92
C VAL A 271 -3.22 -10.72 7.35
N ASP A 272 -2.23 -11.56 7.66
CA ASP A 272 -2.06 -12.09 9.00
C ASP A 272 -1.04 -11.27 9.81
N PHE A 273 -1.52 -10.62 10.88
CA PHE A 273 -0.70 -9.90 11.86
C PHE A 273 -0.67 -10.58 13.25
N SER A 274 -1.10 -11.84 13.35
CA SER A 274 -1.14 -12.62 14.59
C SER A 274 0.22 -12.75 15.26
N GLN A 275 1.28 -12.89 14.45
CA GLN A 275 2.66 -12.83 14.92
C GLN A 275 3.08 -11.37 15.08
N LYS A 276 3.13 -10.90 16.34
CA LYS A 276 3.65 -9.57 16.69
C LYS A 276 5.14 -9.48 16.40
N ARG A 277 5.49 -9.10 15.17
CA ARG A 277 6.85 -8.81 14.76
C ARG A 277 7.22 -7.37 15.11
N SER A 278 8.46 -7.16 15.53
CA SER A 278 8.99 -5.82 15.85
C SER A 278 9.00 -4.86 14.66
N ASP A 279 9.06 -5.40 13.44
CA ASP A 279 9.02 -4.63 12.20
C ASP A 279 7.58 -4.33 11.72
N GLY A 280 6.54 -4.81 12.41
CA GLY A 280 5.14 -4.63 12.01
C GLY A 280 4.81 -5.17 10.62
N ARG A 281 5.59 -6.10 10.09
CA ARG A 281 5.28 -6.79 8.83
C ARG A 281 4.28 -7.92 9.10
N PRO A 282 3.39 -8.22 8.14
CA PRO A 282 2.54 -9.40 8.27
C PRO A 282 3.38 -10.68 8.20
N ARG A 283 2.81 -11.76 8.73
CA ARG A 283 3.42 -13.10 8.68
C ARG A 283 3.48 -13.61 7.25
N ILE A 284 4.48 -14.46 6.97
CA ILE A 284 4.56 -15.23 5.74
C ILE A 284 3.62 -16.42 5.87
N LEU A 285 2.69 -16.54 4.91
CA LEU A 285 1.72 -17.63 4.85
C LEU A 285 2.41 -18.91 4.38
N THR A 286 1.99 -20.04 4.93
CA THR A 286 2.58 -21.36 4.71
C THR A 286 1.48 -22.36 4.43
N LEU A 287 1.83 -23.60 4.06
CA LEU A 287 0.88 -24.69 3.80
C LEU A 287 -0.23 -24.83 4.86
N GLN A 288 0.04 -24.54 6.13
CA GLN A 288 -0.94 -24.59 7.22
C GLN A 288 -2.13 -23.64 7.04
N ASP A 289 -1.96 -22.59 6.24
CA ASP A 289 -2.95 -21.55 6.01
C ASP A 289 -3.88 -21.88 4.83
N TYR A 290 -3.53 -22.87 4.01
CA TYR A 290 -4.19 -23.16 2.73
C TYR A 290 -5.71 -23.31 2.86
N GLU A 291 -6.18 -24.17 3.79
CA GLU A 291 -7.61 -24.45 4.00
C GLU A 291 -8.40 -23.20 4.39
N GLN A 292 -7.80 -22.28 5.15
CA GLN A 292 -8.45 -21.02 5.51
C GLN A 292 -8.60 -20.11 4.28
N LEU A 293 -7.60 -20.07 3.40
CA LEU A 293 -7.59 -19.19 2.24
C LEU A 293 -8.65 -19.63 1.21
N ILE A 294 -8.68 -20.91 0.85
CA ILE A 294 -9.54 -21.41 -0.24
C ILE A 294 -11.02 -21.51 0.11
N ASN A 295 -11.38 -21.62 1.40
CA ASN A 295 -12.77 -21.72 1.84
C ASN A 295 -13.42 -20.36 2.16
N SER A 296 -12.69 -19.27 1.91
CA SER A 296 -13.09 -17.92 2.28
C SER A 296 -13.50 -17.09 1.06
N LYS A 297 -14.21 -15.97 1.29
CA LYS A 297 -14.51 -14.98 0.25
C LYS A 297 -13.35 -14.00 0.00
N ILE A 298 -12.12 -14.46 0.21
CA ILE A 298 -10.90 -13.66 0.08
C ILE A 298 -10.52 -13.64 -1.40
N HIS A 299 -10.24 -12.45 -1.94
CA HIS A 299 -9.80 -12.35 -3.32
C HIS A 299 -8.29 -12.60 -3.42
N PHE A 300 -7.53 -11.97 -2.53
CA PHE A 300 -6.07 -12.05 -2.49
C PHE A 300 -5.58 -12.25 -1.07
N ALA A 301 -4.47 -12.95 -0.90
CA ALA A 301 -3.81 -13.07 0.40
C ALA A 301 -2.36 -12.59 0.33
N ARG A 302 -1.84 -12.19 1.48
CA ARG A 302 -0.44 -11.80 1.66
C ARG A 302 0.05 -12.11 3.08
N LYS A 303 1.34 -12.41 3.28
CA LYS A 303 2.41 -12.36 2.28
C LYS A 303 2.91 -13.76 1.93
N PHE A 304 3.19 -13.99 0.65
CA PHE A 304 3.87 -15.20 0.18
C PHE A 304 5.33 -14.91 -0.14
N ASP A 305 6.16 -15.93 0.00
CA ASP A 305 7.60 -15.86 -0.24
C ASP A 305 8.09 -17.21 -0.77
N LEU A 306 8.57 -17.23 -2.02
CA LEU A 306 9.05 -18.44 -2.68
C LEU A 306 10.24 -19.09 -1.95
N ASP A 307 11.04 -18.32 -1.23
CA ASP A 307 12.19 -18.86 -0.49
C ASP A 307 11.77 -19.55 0.82
N ARG A 308 10.49 -19.42 1.21
CA ARG A 308 9.96 -19.95 2.46
C ARG A 308 9.06 -21.16 2.25
N ASP A 309 8.07 -21.03 1.38
CA ASP A 309 7.09 -22.09 1.15
C ASP A 309 6.46 -21.91 -0.23
N THR A 310 6.93 -22.70 -1.21
CA THR A 310 6.34 -22.75 -2.55
C THR A 310 5.11 -23.66 -2.60
N GLN A 311 4.99 -24.63 -1.68
CA GLN A 311 3.97 -25.67 -1.74
C GLN A 311 2.56 -25.10 -1.60
N ILE A 312 2.37 -24.09 -0.76
CA ILE A 312 1.08 -23.40 -0.66
C ILE A 312 0.66 -22.76 -1.98
N LEU A 313 1.60 -22.16 -2.72
CA LEU A 313 1.30 -21.55 -4.01
C LEU A 313 0.99 -22.62 -5.06
N ASP A 314 1.69 -23.77 -5.02
CA ASP A 314 1.43 -24.89 -5.91
C ASP A 314 -0.01 -25.42 -5.74
N LEU A 315 -0.46 -25.56 -4.49
CA LEU A 315 -1.84 -25.98 -4.21
C LEU A 315 -2.88 -24.94 -4.61
N ILE A 316 -2.60 -23.65 -4.40
CA ILE A 316 -3.50 -22.57 -4.84
C ILE A 316 -3.61 -22.57 -6.36
N ASP A 317 -2.49 -22.72 -7.06
CA ASP A 317 -2.48 -22.80 -8.52
C ASP A 317 -3.30 -23.99 -8.98
N ASP A 318 -3.02 -25.19 -8.50
CA ASP A 318 -3.75 -26.42 -8.87
C ASP A 318 -5.26 -26.26 -8.65
N LYS A 319 -5.66 -25.63 -7.53
CA LYS A 319 -7.07 -25.38 -7.22
C LYS A 319 -7.72 -24.43 -8.23
N ILE A 320 -7.04 -23.33 -8.56
CA ILE A 320 -7.53 -22.37 -9.56
C ILE A 320 -7.60 -23.02 -10.94
N TRP A 321 -6.59 -23.80 -11.33
CA TRP A 321 -6.55 -24.54 -12.60
C TRP A 321 -7.70 -25.53 -12.74
N GLN A 322 -8.05 -26.25 -11.67
CA GLN A 322 -9.20 -27.16 -11.67
C GLN A 322 -10.52 -26.41 -11.85
N ASN A 323 -10.67 -25.23 -11.23
CA ASN A 323 -11.88 -24.41 -11.35
C ASN A 323 -12.03 -23.79 -12.75
N CYS A 324 -10.94 -23.45 -13.43
CA CYS A 324 -11.01 -22.89 -14.79
C CYS A 324 -11.40 -23.90 -15.88
N ARG A 325 -11.32 -25.21 -15.61
CA ARG A 325 -11.64 -26.27 -16.58
C ARG A 325 -13.06 -26.83 -16.43
N ASN A 326 -13.71 -26.59 -15.29
CA ASN A 326 -15.10 -26.97 -15.02
C ASN A 326 -16.03 -25.81 -15.37
#